data_AF-A0A2K3JNB1-F1
#
_entry.id   AF-A0A2K3JNB1-F1
#
_cell.length_a   1.000
_cell.length_b   1.000
_cell.length_c   1.000
_cell.angle_alpha   90.00
_cell.angle_beta   90.00
_cell.angle_gamma   90.00
#
_symmetry.space_group_name_H-M   'P 1'
#
loop_
_entity.id
_entity.type
_entity.pdbx_description
1 polymer ?
#
loop_
_entity_poly.entity_id
_entity_poly.type
_entity_poly.pdbx_seq_one_letter_code
_entity_poly.pdbx_strand_id
1 'polypeptide(L)'
;RTKEQLGYVVECSPRVTYRVFGFCFCIQSAEYNPIYLQGRVESFINDLEELLGGLDDDSFENYKSGLMGKLLEKDPSLTYESNRLWNQIVDKSYDFVIDPTMLEHLLFFWNELFRT
;
A
#
# COMPACT_ATOMS: atom_id res chain seq x y z
N ARG A 1 1.37 -8.89 13.66
CA ARG A 1 1.62 -10.35 13.71
C ARG A 1 2.79 -10.71 14.64
N THR A 2 4.03 -10.35 14.33
CA THR A 2 5.22 -10.91 14.99
C THR A 2 5.48 -10.43 16.43
N LYS A 3 5.20 -9.17 16.75
CA LYS A 3 5.44 -8.61 18.09
C LYS A 3 4.29 -8.92 19.05
N GLU A 4 3.08 -8.54 18.67
CA GLU A 4 1.90 -8.60 19.55
C GLU A 4 1.06 -9.87 19.39
N GLN A 5 1.37 -10.71 18.39
CA GLN A 5 0.70 -12.01 18.17
C GLN A 5 -0.85 -11.95 18.13
N LEU A 6 -1.40 -10.84 17.60
CA LEU A 6 -2.85 -10.59 17.55
C LEU A 6 -3.65 -11.64 16.76
N GLY A 7 -2.99 -12.39 15.89
CA GLY A 7 -3.60 -13.40 15.05
C GLY A 7 -2.66 -13.90 13.96
N TYR A 8 -3.06 -14.97 13.28
CA TYR A 8 -2.33 -15.47 12.12
C TYR A 8 -2.49 -14.54 10.91
N VAL A 9 -3.73 -14.13 10.61
CA VAL A 9 -4.05 -13.14 9.58
C VAL A 9 -3.97 -11.76 10.20
N VAL A 10 -2.93 -11.00 9.84
CA VAL A 10 -2.76 -9.59 10.17
C VAL A 10 -2.17 -8.93 8.94
N GLU A 11 -2.99 -8.22 8.19
CA GLU A 11 -2.62 -7.60 6.92
C GLU A 11 -3.08 -6.15 6.85
N CYS A 12 -2.31 -5.34 6.11
CA CYS A 12 -2.67 -3.99 5.70
C CYS A 12 -2.48 -3.88 4.20
N SER A 13 -3.45 -3.31 3.50
CA SER A 13 -3.40 -3.11 2.06
C SER A 13 -3.90 -1.72 1.66
N PRO A 14 -3.36 -1.13 0.58
CA PRO A 14 -3.96 0.05 -0.01
C PRO A 14 -5.33 -0.32 -0.57
N ARG A 15 -6.32 0.56 -0.38
CA ARG A 15 -7.67 0.39 -0.89
C ARG A 15 -8.11 1.68 -1.56
N VAL A 16 -8.63 1.55 -2.77
CA VAL A 16 -9.31 2.65 -3.46
C VAL A 16 -10.80 2.32 -3.46
N THR A 17 -11.63 3.23 -2.99
CA THR A 17 -13.08 3.07 -2.97
C THR A 17 -13.72 4.36 -3.41
N TYR A 18 -14.45 4.34 -4.53
CA TYR A 18 -15.00 5.53 -5.17
C TYR A 18 -13.96 6.64 -5.40
N ARG A 19 -12.76 6.26 -5.86
CA ARG A 19 -11.60 7.17 -6.09
C ARG A 19 -11.05 7.84 -4.84
N VAL A 20 -11.44 7.38 -3.64
CA VAL A 20 -10.82 7.77 -2.37
C VAL A 20 -9.77 6.74 -1.99
N PHE A 21 -8.54 7.20 -1.75
CA PHE A 21 -7.45 6.37 -1.28
C PHE A 21 -7.51 6.20 0.24
N GLY A 22 -7.26 4.97 0.70
CA GLY A 22 -7.14 4.67 2.12
C GLY A 22 -6.36 3.38 2.34
N PHE A 23 -6.21 3.03 3.63
CA PHE A 23 -5.63 1.77 4.05
C PHE A 23 -6.71 0.89 4.66
N CYS A 24 -6.64 -0.41 4.37
CA CYS A 24 -7.53 -1.42 4.94
C CYS A 24 -6.71 -2.36 5.82
N PHE A 25 -7.03 -2.40 7.10
CA PHE A 25 -6.48 -3.37 8.05
C PHE A 25 -7.45 -4.54 8.19
N CYS A 26 -6.94 -5.76 8.04
CA CYS A 26 -7.70 -6.98 8.24
C CYS A 26 -6.96 -7.86 9.26
N ILE A 27 -7.64 -8.15 10.37
CA ILE A 27 -7.10 -8.93 11.48
C ILE A 27 -8.10 -10.01 11.84
N GLN A 28 -7.66 -11.27 11.83
CA GLN A 28 -8.44 -12.39 12.34
C GLN A 28 -7.79 -12.90 13.63
N SER A 29 -8.54 -12.80 14.72
CA SER A 29 -8.10 -13.23 16.04
C SER A 29 -9.08 -14.24 16.65
N ALA A 30 -8.54 -15.26 17.30
CA ALA A 30 -9.31 -16.19 18.13
C ALA A 30 -9.37 -15.75 19.60
N GLU A 31 -8.49 -14.85 20.03
CA GLU A 31 -8.29 -14.48 21.43
C GLU A 31 -8.80 -13.07 21.74
N TYR A 32 -8.65 -12.13 20.80
CA TYR A 32 -8.94 -10.72 21.03
C TYR A 32 -10.23 -10.29 20.34
N ASN A 33 -11.05 -9.52 21.05
CA ASN A 33 -12.27 -8.95 20.49
C ASN A 33 -11.98 -7.74 19.58
N PRO A 34 -12.93 -7.34 18.72
CA PRO A 34 -12.73 -6.24 17.77
C PRO A 34 -12.35 -4.89 18.39
N ILE A 35 -12.85 -4.55 19.58
CA ILE A 35 -12.58 -3.27 20.25
C ILE A 35 -11.11 -3.21 20.66
N TYR A 36 -10.58 -4.30 21.22
CA TYR A 36 -9.16 -4.38 21.56
C TYR A 36 -8.29 -4.26 20.30
N LEU A 37 -8.64 -4.98 19.24
CA LEU A 37 -7.89 -4.96 17.98
C LEU A 37 -7.87 -3.57 17.34
N GLN A 38 -8.99 -2.85 17.38
CA GLN A 38 -9.07 -1.46 16.93
C GLN A 38 -8.08 -0.58 17.68
N GLY A 39 -8.03 -0.67 19.01
CA GLY A 39 -7.07 0.10 19.82
C GLY A 39 -5.61 -0.21 19.48
N ARG A 40 -5.29 -1.46 19.10
CA ARG A 40 -3.93 -1.82 18.63
C ARG A 40 -3.62 -1.23 17.26
N VAL A 41 -4.59 -1.19 16.35
CA VAL A 41 -4.44 -0.52 15.05
C VAL A 41 -4.24 0.98 15.23
N GLU A 42 -5.02 1.62 16.10
CA GLU A 42 -4.86 3.06 16.41
C GLU A 42 -3.49 3.36 17.03
N SER A 43 -3.03 2.54 17.97
CA SER A 43 -1.67 2.64 18.54
C SER A 43 -0.61 2.54 17.42
N PHE A 44 -0.72 1.54 16.55
CA PHE A 44 0.21 1.37 15.43
C PHE A 44 0.22 2.59 14.51
N ILE A 45 -0.94 3.18 14.21
CA ILE A 45 -1.05 4.37 13.36
C ILE A 45 -0.39 5.58 14.03
N ASN A 46 -0.57 5.75 15.34
CA ASN A 46 0.08 6.85 16.08
C ASN A 46 1.60 6.73 16.08
N ASP A 47 2.12 5.50 16.07
CA ASP A 47 3.56 5.23 16.05
C ASP A 47 4.18 5.33 14.62
N LEU A 48 3.36 5.52 13.57
CA LEU A 48 3.85 5.55 12.19
C LEU A 48 4.79 6.73 11.91
N GLU A 49 4.54 7.89 12.51
CA GLU A 49 5.38 9.07 12.30
C GLU A 49 6.82 8.82 12.77
N GLU A 50 6.97 8.26 13.97
CA GLU A 50 8.29 7.89 14.51
C GLU A 50 8.94 6.78 13.66
N LEU A 51 8.16 5.77 13.25
CA LEU A 51 8.66 4.68 12.41
C LEU A 51 9.18 5.20 11.06
N LEU A 52 8.46 6.13 10.43
CA LEU A 52 8.86 6.73 9.16
C LEU A 52 10.02 7.72 9.34
N GLY A 53 10.04 8.48 10.43
CA GLY A 53 11.14 9.40 10.75
C GLY A 53 12.45 8.68 11.10
N GLY A 54 12.39 7.42 11.55
CA GLY A 54 13.55 6.58 11.79
C GLY A 54 14.08 5.83 10.57
N LEU A 55 13.47 6.00 9.40
CA LEU A 55 13.85 5.31 8.17
C LEU A 55 15.07 6.00 7.54
N ASP A 56 16.16 5.25 7.36
CA ASP A 56 17.36 5.75 6.69
C ASP A 56 17.20 5.78 5.16
N ASP A 57 18.06 6.58 4.51
CA ASP A 57 18.03 6.79 3.05
C ASP A 57 18.15 5.49 2.25
N ASP A 58 19.02 4.55 2.68
CA ASP A 58 19.22 3.29 1.97
C ASP A 58 17.96 2.40 2.07
N SER A 59 17.37 2.31 3.26
CA SER A 59 16.11 1.60 3.47
C SER A 59 14.96 2.22 2.66
N PHE A 60 14.88 3.55 2.62
CA PHE A 60 13.86 4.27 1.83
C PHE A 60 14.01 4.01 0.34
N GLU A 61 15.21 4.14 -0.23
CA GLU A 61 15.46 3.87 -1.65
C GLU A 61 15.23 2.40 -2.00
N ASN A 62 15.47 1.47 -1.08
CA ASN A 62 15.12 0.06 -1.24
C ASN A 62 13.59 -0.15 -1.35
N TYR A 63 12.78 0.49 -0.48
CA TYR A 63 11.32 0.42 -0.57
C TYR A 63 10.80 0.99 -1.89
N LYS A 64 11.33 2.15 -2.30
CA LYS A 64 10.99 2.80 -3.56
C LYS A 64 11.32 1.93 -4.76
N SER A 65 12.53 1.36 -4.80
CA SER A 65 12.95 0.44 -5.88
C SER A 65 12.07 -0.81 -5.95
N GLY A 66 11.71 -1.38 -4.79
CA GLY A 66 10.77 -2.50 -4.72
C GLY A 66 9.37 -2.15 -5.24
N LEU A 67 8.85 -0.97 -4.90
CA LEU A 67 7.57 -0.49 -5.41
C LEU A 67 7.62 -0.25 -6.92
N MET A 68 8.70 0.34 -7.44
CA MET A 68 8.90 0.51 -8.89
C MET A 68 8.93 -0.82 -9.63
N GLY A 69 9.66 -1.81 -9.10
CA GLY A 69 9.71 -3.16 -9.67
C GLY A 69 8.32 -3.78 -9.78
N LYS A 70 7.50 -3.64 -8.73
CA LYS A 70 6.11 -4.12 -8.72
C LYS A 70 5.20 -3.39 -9.71
N LEU A 71 5.37 -2.07 -9.87
CA LEU A 71 4.57 -1.26 -10.80
C LEU A 71 4.92 -1.54 -12.27
N LEU A 72 6.19 -1.86 -12.55
CA LEU A 72 6.69 -2.15 -13.89
C LEU A 72 6.60 -3.64 -14.28
N GLU A 73 6.18 -4.49 -13.36
CA GLU A 73 6.04 -5.92 -13.61
C GLU A 73 4.98 -6.17 -14.69
N LYS A 74 5.35 -6.97 -15.70
CA LYS A 74 4.40 -7.39 -16.74
C LYS A 74 3.38 -8.35 -16.17
N ASP A 75 2.16 -8.33 -16.70
CA ASP A 75 1.15 -9.29 -16.26
C ASP A 75 1.63 -10.72 -16.51
N PRO A 76 1.59 -11.59 -15.49
CA PRO A 76 2.10 -12.95 -15.64
C PRO A 76 1.17 -13.84 -16.48
N SER A 77 -0.07 -13.40 -16.75
CA SER A 77 -1.00 -14.10 -17.62
C SER A 77 -2.08 -13.17 -18.19
N LEU A 78 -2.77 -13.64 -19.23
CA LEU A 78 -3.89 -12.94 -19.86
C LEU A 78 -5.02 -12.62 -18.86
N THR A 79 -5.21 -13.45 -17.83
CA THR A 79 -6.22 -13.19 -16.79
C THR A 79 -5.86 -11.98 -15.95
N TYR A 80 -4.58 -11.81 -15.61
CA TYR A 80 -4.11 -10.64 -14.87
C TYR A 80 -4.27 -9.37 -15.70
N GLU A 81 -3.85 -9.41 -16.97
CA GLU A 81 -3.99 -8.30 -17.91
C GLU A 81 -5.47 -7.91 -18.10
N SER A 82 -6.34 -8.91 -18.34
CA SER A 82 -7.78 -8.69 -18.52
C SER A 82 -8.42 -8.05 -17.29
N ASN A 83 -8.08 -8.52 -16.09
CA ASN A 83 -8.58 -7.94 -14.83
C ASN A 83 -8.10 -6.51 -14.63
N ARG A 84 -6.82 -6.22 -14.92
CA ARG A 84 -6.28 -4.86 -14.82
C ARG A 84 -7.05 -3.89 -15.73
N LEU A 85 -7.24 -4.26 -17.00
CA LEU A 85 -7.96 -3.44 -17.97
C LEU A 85 -9.44 -3.29 -17.60
N TRP A 86 -10.08 -4.37 -17.13
CA TRP A 86 -11.49 -4.35 -16.74
C TRP A 86 -11.75 -3.42 -15.55
N ASN A 87 -10.84 -3.37 -14.57
CA ASN A 87 -10.94 -2.44 -13.46
C ASN A 87 -10.99 -0.97 -13.94
N GLN A 88 -10.20 -0.60 -14.95
CA GLN A 88 -10.22 0.76 -15.50
C GLN A 88 -11.57 1.12 -16.16
N ILE A 89 -12.27 0.13 -16.72
CA ILE A 89 -13.60 0.30 -17.33
C ILE A 89 -14.64 0.50 -16.22
N VAL A 90 -14.62 -0.36 -15.20
CA VAL A 90 -15.57 -0.32 -14.07
C VAL A 90 -15.42 0.97 -13.28
N ASP A 91 -14.17 1.40 -13.05
CA ASP A 91 -13.85 2.63 -12.32
C ASP A 91 -13.99 3.90 -13.19
N LYS A 92 -14.24 3.74 -14.49
CA LYS A 92 -14.38 4.83 -15.49
C LYS A 92 -13.16 5.75 -15.58
N SER A 93 -11.98 5.28 -15.18
CA SER A 93 -10.71 5.99 -15.35
C SER A 93 -10.22 5.89 -16.79
N TYR A 94 -10.40 4.72 -17.42
CA TYR A 94 -9.91 4.43 -18.78
C TYR A 94 -8.38 4.60 -18.95
N ASP A 95 -7.63 4.53 -17.84
CA ASP A 95 -6.17 4.61 -17.81
C ASP A 95 -5.57 3.22 -18.08
N PHE A 96 -5.58 2.80 -19.35
CA PHE A 96 -5.16 1.44 -19.74
C PHE A 96 -3.65 1.22 -19.77
N VAL A 97 -2.87 2.29 -19.82
CA VAL A 97 -1.41 2.26 -19.90
C VAL A 97 -0.85 2.89 -18.63
N ILE A 98 0.01 2.16 -17.93
CA ILE A 98 0.87 2.76 -16.92
C ILE A 98 1.93 3.56 -17.67
N ASP A 99 1.71 4.87 -17.76
CA ASP A 99 2.60 5.78 -18.45
C ASP A 99 3.94 5.88 -17.68
N PRO A 100 5.10 5.59 -18.31
CA PRO A 100 6.40 5.85 -17.70
C PRO A 100 6.53 7.29 -17.17
N THR A 101 5.90 8.27 -17.81
CA THR A 101 5.89 9.66 -17.35
C THR A 101 5.07 9.83 -16.07
N MET A 102 3.99 9.06 -15.87
CA MET A 102 3.26 9.03 -14.59
C MET A 102 4.12 8.46 -13.47
N LEU A 103 4.95 7.46 -13.75
CA LEU A 103 5.90 6.92 -12.77
C LEU A 103 6.98 7.94 -12.41
N GLU A 104 7.51 8.68 -13.39
CA GLU A 104 8.44 9.79 -13.14
C GLU A 104 7.81 10.88 -12.28
N HIS A 105 6.56 11.26 -12.55
CA HIS A 105 5.83 12.23 -11.74
C HIS A 105 5.57 11.73 -10.31
N LEU A 106 5.23 10.45 -10.15
CA LEU A 106 5.09 9.81 -8.84
C LEU A 106 6.39 9.88 -8.05
N LEU A 107 7.53 9.58 -8.68
CA LEU A 107 8.85 9.64 -8.06
C LEU A 107 9.28 11.06 -7.72
N PHE A 108 8.99 12.02 -8.60
CA PHE A 108 9.23 13.44 -8.35
C PHE A 108 8.43 13.95 -7.14
N PHE A 109 7.13 13.67 -7.12
CA PHE A 109 6.24 14.06 -6.03
C PHE A 109 6.65 13.41 -4.70
N TRP A 110 7.12 12.16 -4.75
CA TRP A 110 7.65 11.45 -3.59
C TRP A 110 8.90 12.10 -2.99
N ASN A 111 9.83 12.54 -3.84
CA ASN A 111 11.06 13.18 -3.36
C ASN A 111 10.79 14.55 -2.72
N GLU A 112 9.75 15.28 -3.16
CA GLU A 112 9.40 16.57 -2.55
C GLU A 112 8.66 16.43 -1.22
N LEU A 113 7.76 15.45 -1.09
CA LEU A 113 6.94 15.30 0.13
C LEU A 113 7.66 14.64 1.32
N PHE A 114 8.68 13.83 1.06
CA PHE A 114 9.35 13.04 2.10
C PHE A 114 10.79 13.51 2.41
N ARG A 115 11.29 14.59 1.79
CA ARG A 115 12.64 15.16 2.04
C ARG A 115 12.64 16.53 2.73
N THR A 116 11.50 16.99 3.26
CA THR A 116 11.41 18.13 4.20
C THR A 116 11.25 17.64 5.62
#